data_AF-A0A444ZMX4-F1
#
_entry.id   AF-A0A444ZMX4-F1
#
_cell.length_a   1.000
_cell.length_b   1.000
_cell.length_c   1.000
_cell.angle_alpha   90.00
_cell.angle_beta   90.00
_cell.angle_gamma   90.00
#
_symmetry.space_group_name_H-M   'P 1'
#
loop_
_entity.id
_entity.type
_entity.pdbx_description
1 polymer ?
#
loop_
_entity_poly.entity_id
_entity_poly.type
_entity_poly.pdbx_seq_one_letter_code
_entity_poly.pdbx_strand_id
1 'polypeptide(L)'
;MLSQHLPHQLPHKVKPQVSTFPNSETLYAKHQNETLSQLFIDLDRFDSSSSRPQEPHRPFFPFGNPFRMISPKGSVLSPQLLAVLHAFEVTLGERLKKLMPKSNDEILSLSWMALAMQMLSETHNDIKTLIADLDLPVHDWDEKWIDVYLDISVKLLDICIAFSSELSRLNQGNLLLQCALHNLNSSSSKQFARAQSSLDGWKKHIHSRNPRIEKCDGILDNLVGSLDLPKVKKSPKGKVLMQAMYGVKVQTVFVCSVFAAAFSGSTKKLIDLDVAEIYTWAPEFISLQNLVNEEVRVRFSSGQFTVLKELEAVDSAVKELYPIIPDVVDPIETELDLKTVEQLGRATEKLSEGLDLLAKGVDGFFQVVLSGRDALLSNLRSGGTLYDRGSGGNIGVQAVN
;
A
#
# COMPACT_ATOMS: atom_id res chain seq x y z
N MET A 1 36.16 84.08 -10.05
CA MET A 1 35.51 83.11 -10.95
C MET A 1 35.79 81.73 -10.40
N LEU A 2 34.75 81.08 -9.88
CA LEU A 2 34.81 79.86 -9.08
C LEU A 2 34.89 78.60 -9.97
N SER A 3 35.71 77.65 -9.53
CA SER A 3 35.83 76.27 -10.03
C SER A 3 34.50 75.53 -10.13
N GLN A 4 34.39 74.61 -11.09
CA GLN A 4 33.86 73.27 -10.82
C GLN A 4 34.31 72.26 -11.89
N HIS A 5 34.90 71.17 -11.40
CA HIS A 5 35.31 69.97 -12.13
C HIS A 5 34.08 69.16 -12.56
N LEU A 6 34.16 68.61 -13.78
CA LEU A 6 33.20 67.70 -14.39
C LEU A 6 33.47 66.26 -13.93
N PRO A 7 32.45 65.48 -13.52
CA PRO A 7 32.52 64.02 -13.61
C PRO A 7 31.48 63.48 -14.61
N HIS A 8 31.92 62.52 -15.42
CA HIS A 8 31.07 61.69 -16.28
C HIS A 8 30.04 60.91 -15.45
N GLN A 9 28.75 61.12 -15.71
CA GLN A 9 27.67 60.25 -15.24
C GLN A 9 27.52 59.06 -16.19
N LEU A 10 27.71 57.84 -15.68
CA LEU A 10 27.25 56.59 -16.29
C LEU A 10 25.72 56.44 -16.12
N PRO A 11 25.03 55.75 -17.04
CA PRO A 11 23.60 55.50 -16.92
C PRO A 11 23.29 54.51 -15.79
N HIS A 12 22.21 54.80 -15.05
CA HIS A 12 21.66 53.95 -14.00
C HIS A 12 21.36 52.54 -14.53
N LYS A 13 22.06 51.54 -13.99
CA LYS A 13 21.73 50.12 -14.14
C LYS A 13 20.51 49.83 -13.28
N VAL A 14 19.35 49.65 -13.91
CA VAL A 14 18.13 49.15 -13.27
C VAL A 14 18.43 47.78 -12.67
N LYS A 15 18.26 47.64 -11.35
CA LYS A 15 18.26 46.33 -10.68
C LYS A 15 17.06 45.52 -11.19
N PRO A 16 17.23 44.26 -11.61
CA PRO A 16 16.07 43.40 -11.80
C PRO A 16 15.44 43.14 -10.42
N GLN A 17 14.19 43.54 -10.25
CA GLN A 17 13.37 43.02 -9.16
C GLN A 17 13.18 41.52 -9.41
N VAL A 18 13.79 40.70 -8.55
CA VAL A 18 13.45 39.27 -8.47
C VAL A 18 12.09 39.20 -7.80
N SER A 19 11.03 39.03 -8.59
CA SER A 19 9.73 38.63 -8.07
C SER A 19 9.86 37.19 -7.56
N THR A 20 10.01 37.04 -6.25
CA THR A 20 9.84 35.77 -5.54
C THR A 20 8.37 35.35 -5.63
N PHE A 21 8.01 34.67 -6.72
CA PHE A 21 6.84 33.81 -6.72
C PHE A 21 7.20 32.53 -5.97
N PRO A 22 6.43 32.11 -4.95
CA PRO A 22 6.64 30.81 -4.34
C PRO A 22 6.30 29.72 -5.35
N ASN A 23 7.19 28.74 -5.51
CA ASN A 23 6.94 27.56 -6.33
C ASN A 23 5.62 26.91 -5.89
N SER A 24 4.68 26.76 -6.82
CA SER A 24 3.37 26.15 -6.59
C SER A 24 3.48 24.73 -6.01
N GLU A 25 4.54 24.00 -6.31
CA GLU A 25 4.84 22.67 -5.72
C GLU A 25 5.15 22.74 -4.22
N THR A 26 5.84 23.78 -3.74
CA THR A 26 6.12 23.94 -2.30
C THR A 26 4.90 24.39 -1.50
N LEU A 27 3.96 25.12 -2.12
CA LEU A 27 2.67 25.47 -1.50
C LEU A 27 1.71 24.28 -1.47
N TYR A 28 1.72 23.43 -2.50
CA TYR A 28 0.90 22.22 -2.55
C TYR A 28 1.35 21.17 -1.53
N ALA A 29 2.67 20.95 -1.41
CA ALA A 29 3.26 20.05 -0.43
C ALA A 29 3.06 20.54 1.02
N LYS A 30 3.12 21.86 1.25
CA LYS A 30 2.90 22.44 2.59
C LYS A 30 1.41 22.40 3.00
N HIS A 31 0.49 22.63 2.07
CA HIS A 31 -0.95 22.54 2.33
C HIS A 31 -1.41 21.10 2.58
N GLN A 32 -0.85 20.10 1.88
CA GLN A 32 -1.13 18.68 2.19
C GLN A 32 -0.61 18.25 3.56
N ASN A 33 0.56 18.74 3.99
CA ASN A 33 1.13 18.40 5.29
C ASN A 33 0.37 19.05 6.47
N GLU A 34 -0.14 20.28 6.29
CA GLU A 34 -1.00 20.93 7.29
C GLU A 34 -2.39 20.30 7.36
N THR A 35 -2.96 19.83 6.24
CA THR A 35 -4.26 19.13 6.20
C THR A 35 -4.19 17.74 6.85
N LEU A 36 -3.09 17.00 6.64
CA LEU A 36 -2.86 15.71 7.28
C LEU A 36 -2.55 15.84 8.78
N SER A 37 -1.87 16.91 9.20
CA SER A 37 -1.62 17.19 10.62
C SER A 37 -2.91 17.51 11.38
N GLN A 38 -3.87 18.20 10.74
CA GLN A 38 -5.16 18.53 11.34
C GLN A 38 -6.07 17.30 11.49
N LEU A 39 -6.07 16.40 10.49
CA LEU A 39 -6.75 15.09 10.56
C LEU A 39 -6.19 14.16 11.64
N PHE A 40 -4.89 14.28 11.95
CA PHE A 40 -4.23 13.49 13.01
C PHE A 40 -4.60 13.97 14.42
N ILE A 41 -4.80 15.27 14.63
CA ILE A 41 -5.18 15.83 15.94
C ILE A 41 -6.64 15.50 16.29
N ASP A 42 -7.51 15.33 15.29
CA ASP A 42 -8.92 14.98 15.51
C ASP A 42 -9.14 13.49 15.77
N LEU A 43 -8.23 12.59 15.34
CA LEU A 43 -8.32 11.15 15.61
C LEU A 43 -7.88 10.76 17.04
N ASP A 44 -6.95 11.51 17.65
CA ASP A 44 -6.49 11.24 19.02
C ASP A 44 -7.50 11.67 20.10
N ARG A 45 -8.55 12.42 19.73
CA ARG A 45 -9.55 12.93 20.68
C ARG A 45 -10.76 12.02 20.88
N PHE A 46 -10.87 10.93 20.13
CA PHE A 46 -12.04 10.03 20.19
C PHE A 46 -11.81 8.74 20.98
N ASP A 47 -10.59 8.46 21.43
CA ASP A 47 -10.26 7.22 22.15
C ASP A 47 -10.04 7.49 23.66
N SER A 48 -11.15 7.75 24.35
CA SER A 48 -11.17 7.88 25.81
C SER A 48 -12.54 7.51 26.36
N SER A 49 -12.90 6.23 26.32
CA SER A 49 -13.63 5.59 27.42
C SER A 49 -13.83 4.07 27.24
N SER A 50 -13.22 3.33 28.18
CA SER A 50 -13.71 2.08 28.80
C SER A 50 -13.68 0.78 27.97
N SER A 51 -13.34 -0.42 28.43
CA SER A 51 -12.62 -1.00 29.59
C SER A 51 -12.48 -2.50 29.25
N ARG A 52 -11.39 -3.16 29.64
CA ARG A 52 -11.16 -4.63 29.59
C ARG A 52 -11.47 -5.26 30.98
N PRO A 53 -11.38 -6.60 31.22
CA PRO A 53 -11.29 -7.78 30.34
C PRO A 53 -12.17 -8.99 30.78
N GLN A 54 -12.26 -10.07 29.97
CA GLN A 54 -12.05 -11.47 30.42
C GLN A 54 -11.79 -12.41 29.22
N GLU A 55 -10.70 -13.18 29.28
CA GLU A 55 -10.49 -14.43 28.55
C GLU A 55 -11.28 -15.57 29.25
N PRO A 56 -11.69 -16.63 28.52
CA PRO A 56 -10.86 -17.85 28.56
C PRO A 56 -10.76 -18.66 27.24
N HIS A 57 -9.57 -19.24 27.05
CA HIS A 57 -9.27 -20.59 26.53
C HIS A 57 -9.86 -21.08 25.18
N ARG A 58 -8.96 -21.25 24.18
CA ARG A 58 -9.00 -22.33 23.16
C ARG A 58 -8.58 -23.67 23.81
N PRO A 59 -8.74 -24.86 23.16
CA PRO A 59 -9.20 -25.13 21.79
C PRO A 59 -10.31 -26.20 21.70
N PHE A 60 -11.06 -26.27 20.60
CA PHE A 60 -11.53 -27.52 19.95
C PHE A 60 -12.39 -27.10 18.76
N PHE A 61 -11.99 -27.50 17.55
CA PHE A 61 -12.78 -27.34 16.33
C PHE A 61 -13.84 -28.45 16.28
N PRO A 62 -15.15 -28.14 16.20
CA PRO A 62 -16.14 -29.15 15.87
C PRO A 62 -16.89 -28.75 14.60
N PHE A 63 -16.21 -28.38 13.52
CA PHE A 63 -16.81 -28.41 12.19
C PHE A 63 -15.77 -28.84 11.16
N GLY A 64 -16.09 -29.94 10.49
CA GLY A 64 -15.25 -30.58 9.48
C GLY A 64 -15.00 -29.71 8.26
N ASN A 65 -14.01 -30.16 7.50
CA ASN A 65 -13.53 -29.67 6.21
C ASN A 65 -14.50 -28.75 5.42
N PRO A 66 -14.20 -27.45 5.26
CA PRO A 66 -15.10 -26.46 4.66
C PRO A 66 -15.15 -26.48 3.12
N PHE A 67 -14.31 -27.27 2.43
CA PHE A 67 -14.22 -27.24 0.96
C PHE A 67 -15.24 -28.10 0.21
N ARG A 68 -16.22 -28.68 0.92
CA ARG A 68 -17.19 -29.57 0.29
C ARG A 68 -18.50 -28.89 -0.04
N MET A 69 -18.50 -27.79 -0.80
CA MET A 69 -19.70 -27.40 -1.56
C MET A 69 -19.45 -26.39 -2.70
N ILE A 70 -18.80 -26.85 -3.77
CA ILE A 70 -18.94 -26.25 -5.10
C ILE A 70 -19.32 -27.36 -6.09
N SER A 71 -20.45 -28.03 -5.88
CA SER A 71 -21.07 -28.78 -6.97
C SER A 71 -21.79 -27.78 -7.88
N PRO A 72 -21.60 -27.80 -9.22
CA PRO A 72 -22.34 -26.95 -10.12
C PRO A 72 -23.77 -27.50 -10.27
N LYS A 73 -24.62 -27.23 -9.28
CA LYS A 73 -26.07 -27.36 -9.41
C LYS A 73 -26.68 -25.97 -9.36
N GLY A 74 -26.52 -25.24 -10.44
CA GLY A 74 -27.12 -23.91 -10.62
C GLY A 74 -27.02 -23.47 -12.06
N SER A 75 -28.10 -22.90 -12.60
CA SER A 75 -28.26 -22.30 -13.94
C SER A 75 -26.97 -22.23 -14.79
N VAL A 76 -26.93 -22.97 -15.89
CA VAL A 76 -25.82 -22.95 -16.86
C VAL A 76 -25.56 -21.51 -17.29
N LEU A 77 -24.32 -21.03 -17.12
CA LEU A 77 -23.91 -19.71 -17.61
C LEU A 77 -23.97 -19.71 -19.14
N SER A 78 -24.39 -18.60 -19.75
CA SER A 78 -24.37 -18.48 -21.21
C SER A 78 -22.92 -18.49 -21.72
N PRO A 79 -22.67 -18.91 -22.97
CA PRO A 79 -21.33 -18.89 -23.56
C PRO A 79 -20.66 -17.50 -23.50
N GLN A 80 -21.44 -16.43 -23.66
CA GLN A 80 -20.94 -15.06 -23.57
C GLN A 80 -20.45 -14.71 -22.16
N LEU A 81 -21.22 -15.07 -21.13
CA LEU A 81 -20.83 -14.84 -19.73
C LEU A 81 -19.59 -15.65 -19.33
N LEU A 82 -19.47 -16.87 -19.85
CA LEU A 82 -18.28 -17.70 -19.68
C LEU A 82 -17.06 -17.09 -20.36
N ALA A 83 -17.21 -16.53 -21.57
CA ALA A 83 -16.10 -15.88 -22.28
C ALA A 83 -15.58 -14.64 -21.52
N VAL A 84 -16.49 -13.82 -20.99
CA VAL A 84 -16.15 -12.64 -20.17
C VAL A 84 -15.41 -13.05 -18.89
N LEU A 85 -15.92 -14.05 -18.17
CA LEU A 85 -15.28 -14.59 -16.98
C LEU A 85 -13.88 -15.16 -17.31
N HIS A 86 -13.79 -15.98 -18.35
CA HIS A 86 -12.54 -16.61 -18.75
C HIS A 86 -11.49 -15.57 -19.15
N ALA A 87 -11.86 -14.50 -19.86
CA ALA A 87 -10.95 -13.42 -20.20
C ALA A 87 -10.37 -12.73 -18.95
N PHE A 88 -11.22 -12.50 -17.94
CA PHE A 88 -10.78 -11.96 -16.65
C PHE A 88 -9.82 -12.93 -15.93
N GLU A 89 -10.17 -14.21 -15.86
CA GLU A 89 -9.35 -15.21 -15.17
C GLU A 89 -7.99 -15.43 -15.85
N VAL A 90 -7.93 -15.43 -17.19
CA VAL A 90 -6.67 -15.48 -17.94
C VAL A 90 -5.79 -14.28 -17.59
N THR A 91 -6.37 -13.07 -17.59
CA THR A 91 -5.64 -11.84 -17.25
C THR A 91 -5.10 -11.90 -15.82
N LEU A 92 -5.90 -12.40 -14.86
CA LEU A 92 -5.47 -12.60 -13.48
C LEU A 92 -4.30 -13.61 -13.41
N GLY A 93 -4.42 -14.75 -14.10
CA GLY A 93 -3.36 -15.77 -14.18
C GLY A 93 -2.05 -15.21 -14.75
N GLU A 94 -2.13 -14.42 -15.82
CA GLU A 94 -0.98 -13.74 -16.43
C GLU A 94 -0.29 -12.77 -15.47
N ARG A 95 -1.06 -11.99 -14.69
CA ARG A 95 -0.50 -11.10 -13.68
C ARG A 95 0.16 -11.86 -12.52
N LEU A 96 -0.47 -12.93 -12.04
CA LEU A 96 0.11 -13.81 -11.02
C LEU A 96 1.43 -14.44 -11.51
N LYS A 97 1.46 -14.87 -12.77
CA LYS A 97 2.67 -15.37 -13.42
C LYS A 97 3.75 -14.30 -13.55
N LYS A 98 3.38 -13.05 -13.83
CA LYS A 98 4.32 -11.91 -13.87
C LYS A 98 4.91 -11.58 -12.49
N LEU A 99 4.22 -11.92 -11.40
CA LEU A 99 4.72 -11.78 -10.03
C LEU A 99 5.68 -12.88 -9.60
N MET A 100 5.85 -13.93 -10.41
CA MET A 100 6.88 -14.95 -10.19
C MET A 100 8.26 -14.29 -10.06
N PRO A 101 8.91 -14.41 -8.90
CA PRO A 101 10.30 -13.96 -8.73
C PRO A 101 11.22 -14.76 -9.65
N LYS A 102 12.17 -14.10 -10.31
CA LYS A 102 13.18 -14.78 -11.14
C LYS A 102 14.27 -15.43 -10.31
N SER A 103 14.45 -14.95 -9.08
CA SER A 103 15.38 -15.48 -8.09
C SER A 103 14.84 -15.22 -6.69
N ASN A 104 15.33 -15.98 -5.71
CA ASN A 104 14.96 -15.77 -4.31
C ASN A 104 15.33 -14.36 -3.83
N ASP A 105 16.37 -13.74 -4.39
CA ASP A 105 16.81 -12.40 -4.01
C ASP A 105 15.84 -11.29 -4.40
N GLU A 106 14.96 -11.50 -5.39
CA GLU A 106 13.93 -10.52 -5.76
C GLU A 106 12.79 -10.45 -4.73
N ILE A 107 12.54 -11.54 -4.01
CA ILE A 107 11.47 -11.64 -3.01
C ILE A 107 11.74 -10.64 -1.89
N LEU A 108 10.72 -9.86 -1.54
CA LEU A 108 10.79 -8.75 -0.57
C LEU A 108 11.83 -7.65 -0.91
N SER A 109 12.22 -7.53 -2.19
CA SER A 109 12.77 -6.26 -2.67
C SER A 109 11.65 -5.23 -2.82
N LEU A 110 11.95 -3.95 -2.61
CA LEU A 110 10.99 -2.87 -2.80
C LEU A 110 10.49 -2.80 -4.25
N SER A 111 11.34 -3.18 -5.21
CA SER A 111 10.95 -3.29 -6.62
C SER A 111 9.89 -4.37 -6.87
N TRP A 112 10.02 -5.55 -6.27
CA TRP A 112 9.03 -6.62 -6.36
C TRP A 112 7.73 -6.23 -5.65
N MET A 113 7.82 -5.58 -4.49
CA MET A 113 6.66 -5.06 -3.78
C MET A 113 5.92 -3.99 -4.62
N ALA A 114 6.64 -3.08 -5.27
CA ALA A 114 6.03 -2.09 -6.15
C ALA A 114 5.29 -2.76 -7.32
N LEU A 115 5.90 -3.80 -7.93
CA LEU A 115 5.24 -4.60 -8.96
C LEU A 115 3.99 -5.32 -8.43
N ALA A 116 4.04 -5.88 -7.22
CA ALA A 116 2.89 -6.52 -6.58
C ALA A 116 1.72 -5.55 -6.37
N MET A 117 1.98 -4.33 -5.90
CA MET A 117 0.96 -3.28 -5.77
C MET A 117 0.41 -2.84 -7.12
N GLN A 118 1.26 -2.74 -8.14
CA GLN A 118 0.82 -2.41 -9.48
C GLN A 118 -0.13 -3.49 -10.03
N MET A 119 0.26 -4.76 -9.97
CA MET A 119 -0.57 -5.87 -10.47
C MET A 119 -1.90 -5.97 -9.69
N LEU A 120 -1.86 -5.69 -8.39
CA LEU A 120 -3.05 -5.64 -7.55
C LEU A 120 -3.99 -4.50 -7.98
N SER A 121 -3.45 -3.30 -8.21
CA SER A 121 -4.22 -2.13 -8.67
C SER A 121 -4.87 -2.35 -10.03
N GLU A 122 -4.13 -2.93 -10.97
CA GLU A 122 -4.64 -3.29 -12.28
C GLU A 122 -5.77 -4.33 -12.18
N THR A 123 -5.61 -5.32 -11.30
CA THR A 123 -6.64 -6.36 -11.09
C THR A 123 -7.93 -5.79 -10.47
N HIS A 124 -7.81 -4.84 -9.53
CA HIS A 124 -8.99 -4.13 -9.01
C HIS A 124 -9.65 -3.25 -10.07
N ASN A 125 -8.88 -2.61 -10.96
CA ASN A 125 -9.45 -1.86 -12.08
C ASN A 125 -10.19 -2.77 -13.07
N ASP A 126 -9.73 -3.99 -13.31
CA ASP A 126 -10.41 -4.92 -14.21
C ASP A 126 -11.82 -5.29 -13.74
N ILE A 127 -12.12 -5.21 -12.43
CA ILE A 127 -13.48 -5.38 -11.93
C ILE A 127 -14.41 -4.29 -12.48
N LYS A 128 -13.93 -3.06 -12.62
CA LYS A 128 -14.70 -1.98 -13.23
C LYS A 128 -15.02 -2.29 -14.70
N THR A 129 -14.03 -2.79 -15.44
CA THR A 129 -14.21 -3.22 -16.84
C THR A 129 -15.19 -4.38 -16.92
N LEU A 130 -15.05 -5.38 -16.03
CA LEU A 130 -15.94 -6.53 -15.95
C LEU A 130 -17.40 -6.13 -15.67
N ILE A 131 -17.64 -5.20 -14.75
CA ILE A 131 -18.98 -4.70 -14.45
C ILE A 131 -19.61 -4.04 -15.70
N ALA A 132 -18.82 -3.29 -16.47
CA ALA A 132 -19.27 -2.67 -17.71
C ALA A 132 -19.57 -3.73 -18.80
N ASP A 133 -18.69 -4.72 -18.99
CA ASP A 133 -18.87 -5.80 -19.96
C ASP A 133 -20.08 -6.69 -19.64
N LEU A 134 -20.36 -6.86 -18.35
CA LEU A 134 -21.55 -7.57 -17.87
C LEU A 134 -22.82 -6.75 -18.03
N ASP A 135 -22.75 -5.44 -18.29
CA ASP A 135 -23.90 -4.52 -18.25
C ASP A 135 -24.74 -4.78 -16.98
N LEU A 136 -24.06 -4.81 -15.83
CA LEU A 136 -24.66 -5.10 -14.53
C LEU A 136 -24.74 -3.81 -13.71
N PRO A 137 -25.84 -3.04 -13.82
CA PRO A 137 -25.95 -1.79 -13.10
C PRO A 137 -26.01 -2.03 -11.59
N VAL A 138 -25.51 -1.06 -10.82
CA VAL A 138 -25.40 -1.15 -9.36
C VAL A 138 -26.73 -1.43 -8.66
N HIS A 139 -27.87 -0.99 -9.24
CA HIS A 139 -29.19 -1.25 -8.66
C HIS A 139 -29.62 -2.73 -8.73
N ASP A 140 -28.96 -3.54 -9.57
CA ASP A 140 -29.20 -4.99 -9.63
C ASP A 140 -28.39 -5.75 -8.57
N TRP A 141 -27.58 -5.05 -7.77
CA TRP A 141 -26.80 -5.66 -6.71
C TRP A 141 -27.68 -5.88 -5.48
N ASP A 142 -27.50 -7.02 -4.83
CA ASP A 142 -28.15 -7.31 -3.54
C ASP A 142 -27.58 -6.37 -2.46
N GLU A 143 -28.43 -5.83 -1.59
CA GLU A 143 -28.02 -4.87 -0.56
C GLU A 143 -26.85 -5.37 0.30
N LYS A 144 -26.84 -6.68 0.62
CA LYS A 144 -25.75 -7.27 1.43
C LYS A 144 -24.41 -7.22 0.72
N TRP A 145 -24.42 -7.13 -0.61
CA TRP A 145 -23.20 -7.07 -1.40
C TRP A 145 -22.62 -5.69 -1.46
N ILE A 146 -23.50 -4.70 -1.55
CA ILE A 146 -23.13 -3.31 -1.40
C ILE A 146 -22.46 -3.15 -0.02
N ASP A 147 -23.08 -3.67 1.03
CA ASP A 147 -22.50 -3.63 2.39
C ASP A 147 -21.14 -4.32 2.46
N VAL A 148 -21.02 -5.55 1.95
CA VAL A 148 -19.76 -6.30 1.96
C VAL A 148 -18.67 -5.62 1.14
N TYR A 149 -19.00 -5.07 -0.04
CA TYR A 149 -18.04 -4.33 -0.85
C TYR A 149 -17.57 -3.05 -0.13
N LEU A 150 -18.51 -2.29 0.44
CA LEU A 150 -18.20 -1.07 1.17
C LEU A 150 -17.35 -1.36 2.42
N ASP A 151 -17.64 -2.43 3.14
CA ASP A 151 -16.86 -2.89 4.30
C ASP A 151 -15.44 -3.34 3.88
N ILE A 152 -15.32 -4.15 2.83
CA ILE A 152 -14.01 -4.55 2.28
C ILE A 152 -13.22 -3.31 1.84
N SER A 153 -13.83 -2.38 1.11
CA SER A 153 -13.13 -1.18 0.63
C SER A 153 -12.56 -0.34 1.78
N VAL A 154 -13.27 -0.17 2.90
CA VAL A 154 -12.75 0.52 4.08
C VAL A 154 -11.52 -0.21 4.63
N LYS A 155 -11.60 -1.53 4.77
CA LYS A 155 -10.47 -2.35 5.24
C LYS A 155 -9.24 -2.23 4.36
N LEU A 156 -9.42 -2.17 3.04
CA LEU A 156 -8.32 -1.97 2.10
C LEU A 156 -7.71 -0.56 2.23
N LEU A 157 -8.54 0.47 2.40
CA LEU A 157 -8.06 1.83 2.64
C LEU A 157 -7.26 1.92 3.96
N ASP A 158 -7.72 1.25 5.03
CA ASP A 158 -7.00 1.17 6.30
C ASP A 158 -5.63 0.48 6.17
N ILE A 159 -5.55 -0.59 5.37
CA ILE A 159 -4.27 -1.26 5.04
C ILE A 159 -3.35 -0.30 4.29
N CYS A 160 -3.85 0.40 3.27
CA CYS A 160 -3.06 1.39 2.54
C CYS A 160 -2.54 2.50 3.47
N ILE A 161 -3.36 3.00 4.39
CA ILE A 161 -2.94 3.99 5.38
C ILE A 161 -1.83 3.43 6.29
N ALA A 162 -1.94 2.17 6.71
CA ALA A 162 -0.90 1.51 7.50
C ALA A 162 0.41 1.37 6.72
N PHE A 163 0.36 0.95 5.46
CA PHE A 163 1.52 0.83 4.57
C PHE A 163 2.15 2.19 4.28
N SER A 164 1.37 3.21 3.91
CA SER A 164 1.88 4.58 3.69
C SER A 164 2.53 5.17 4.94
N SER A 165 1.96 4.89 6.12
CA SER A 165 2.57 5.28 7.39
C SER A 165 3.92 4.59 7.62
N GLU A 166 4.05 3.32 7.22
CA GLU A 166 5.30 2.59 7.35
C GLU A 166 6.36 3.05 6.36
N LEU A 167 5.99 3.28 5.10
CA LEU A 167 6.89 3.84 4.10
C LEU A 167 7.37 5.22 4.51
N SER A 168 6.50 6.05 5.09
CA SER A 168 6.87 7.34 5.67
C SER A 168 7.88 7.19 6.81
N ARG A 169 7.69 6.21 7.70
CA ARG A 169 8.64 5.89 8.78
C ARG A 169 9.98 5.46 8.22
N LEU A 170 10.01 4.56 7.24
CA LEU A 170 11.25 4.11 6.59
C LEU A 170 11.97 5.28 5.89
N ASN A 171 11.22 6.18 5.24
CA ASN A 171 11.78 7.37 4.59
C ASN A 171 12.35 8.37 5.61
N GLN A 172 11.76 8.52 6.79
CA GLN A 172 12.37 9.29 7.89
C GLN A 172 13.72 8.67 8.33
N GLY A 173 13.82 7.34 8.34
CA GLY A 173 15.09 6.65 8.54
C GLY A 173 16.11 6.97 7.45
N ASN A 174 15.67 6.99 6.18
CA ASN A 174 16.51 7.35 5.04
C ASN A 174 17.12 8.78 5.16
N LEU A 175 16.37 9.73 5.74
CA LEU A 175 16.92 11.07 6.03
C LEU A 175 18.11 11.03 7.00
N LEU A 176 18.08 10.16 8.01
CA LEU A 176 19.20 9.98 8.94
C LEU A 176 20.44 9.41 8.24
N LEU A 177 20.25 8.49 7.29
CA LEU A 177 21.34 7.98 6.45
C LEU A 177 21.95 9.08 5.59
N GLN A 178 21.13 9.92 4.97
CA GLN A 178 21.61 11.06 4.18
C GLN A 178 22.37 12.07 5.05
N CYS A 179 21.92 12.33 6.29
CA CYS A 179 22.67 13.13 7.25
C CYS A 179 24.02 12.50 7.60
N ALA A 180 24.08 11.17 7.80
CA ALA A 180 25.33 10.48 8.06
C ALA A 180 26.30 10.62 6.87
N LEU A 181 25.84 10.34 5.65
CA LEU A 181 26.63 10.45 4.42
C LEU A 181 27.15 11.88 4.21
N HIS A 182 26.33 12.89 4.44
CA HIS A 182 26.75 14.29 4.32
C HIS A 182 27.90 14.63 5.29
N ASN A 183 27.84 14.12 6.53
CA ASN A 183 28.90 14.33 7.51
C ASN A 183 30.15 13.46 7.25
N LEU A 184 30.02 12.29 6.63
CA LEU A 184 31.16 11.45 6.28
C LEU A 184 31.97 12.01 5.11
N ASN A 185 31.32 12.72 4.18
CA ASN A 185 31.97 13.38 3.04
C ASN A 185 32.74 14.65 3.41
N SER A 186 32.91 14.93 4.71
CA SER A 186 33.52 16.16 5.21
C SER A 186 34.72 15.87 6.10
N SER A 187 35.77 16.69 5.99
CA SER A 187 37.12 16.37 6.50
C SER A 187 37.36 16.73 7.97
N SER A 188 36.33 16.78 8.83
CA SER A 188 36.52 17.15 10.25
C SER A 188 36.05 16.09 11.25
N SER A 189 36.80 15.92 12.32
CA SER A 189 36.50 14.96 13.40
C SER A 189 35.14 15.19 14.08
N LYS A 190 34.69 16.44 14.21
CA LYS A 190 33.35 16.78 14.72
C LYS A 190 32.23 16.25 13.82
N GLN A 191 32.48 16.09 12.53
CA GLN A 191 31.51 15.57 11.58
C GLN A 191 31.43 14.03 11.66
N PHE A 192 32.53 13.34 11.94
CA PHE A 192 32.49 11.88 12.19
C PHE A 192 31.65 11.49 13.40
N ALA A 193 31.77 12.22 14.52
CA ALA A 193 30.91 12.01 15.68
C ALA A 193 29.42 12.25 15.36
N ARG A 194 29.11 13.23 14.49
CA ARG A 194 27.73 13.47 14.02
C ARG A 194 27.24 12.34 13.11
N ALA A 195 28.10 11.83 12.22
CA ALA A 195 27.77 10.70 11.36
C ALA A 195 27.44 9.45 12.18
N GLN A 196 28.26 9.11 13.19
CA GLN A 196 27.98 8.00 14.11
C GLN A 196 26.64 8.18 14.82
N SER A 197 26.38 9.37 15.37
CA SER A 197 25.10 9.69 16.02
C SER A 197 23.91 9.53 15.07
N SER A 198 24.04 9.95 13.81
CA SER A 198 23.01 9.75 12.78
C SER A 198 22.80 8.26 12.44
N LEU A 199 23.86 7.46 12.34
CA LEU A 199 23.78 6.02 12.09
C LEU A 199 23.15 5.27 13.27
N ASP A 200 23.50 5.64 14.50
CA ASP A 200 22.89 5.10 15.72
C ASP A 200 21.40 5.48 15.81
N GLY A 201 21.08 6.73 15.44
CA GLY A 201 19.72 7.21 15.31
C GLY A 201 18.93 6.42 14.28
N TRP A 202 19.48 6.19 13.09
CA TRP A 202 18.88 5.36 12.05
C TRP A 202 18.62 3.94 12.56
N LYS A 203 19.61 3.30 13.17
CA LYS A 203 19.47 1.95 13.72
C LYS A 203 18.35 1.89 14.73
N LYS A 204 18.30 2.80 15.71
CA LYS A 204 17.20 2.88 16.69
C LYS A 204 15.85 3.11 16.02
N HIS A 205 15.79 3.99 15.03
CA HIS A 205 14.57 4.34 14.31
C HIS A 205 14.01 3.14 13.54
N ILE A 206 14.83 2.41 12.79
CA ILE A 206 14.36 1.25 12.01
C ILE A 206 13.85 0.12 12.92
N HIS A 207 14.47 -0.10 14.09
CA HIS A 207 13.99 -1.06 15.09
C HIS A 207 12.67 -0.66 15.77
N SER A 208 12.31 0.63 15.76
CA SER A 208 11.02 1.05 16.31
C SER A 208 9.88 0.47 15.48
N ARG A 209 8.87 -0.10 16.14
CA ARG A 209 7.72 -0.69 15.46
C ARG A 209 6.69 0.37 15.11
N ASN A 210 5.99 0.17 14.00
CA ASN A 210 4.83 0.96 13.65
C ASN A 210 3.55 0.28 14.16
N PRO A 211 2.83 0.87 15.14
CA PRO A 211 1.64 0.26 15.72
C PRO A 211 0.49 0.11 14.72
N ARG A 212 0.48 0.85 13.60
CA ARG A 212 -0.55 0.70 12.56
C ARG A 212 -0.38 -0.60 11.78
N ILE A 213 0.86 -1.02 11.54
CA ILE A 213 1.15 -2.31 10.91
C ILE A 213 0.72 -3.46 11.81
N GLU A 214 0.77 -3.28 13.14
CA GLU A 214 0.27 -4.27 14.10
C GLU A 214 -1.25 -4.49 14.01
N LYS A 215 -2.01 -3.44 13.63
CA LYS A 215 -3.46 -3.54 13.43
C LYS A 215 -3.86 -4.28 12.15
N CYS A 216 -2.94 -4.45 11.18
CA CYS A 216 -3.24 -5.15 9.92
C CYS A 216 -3.69 -6.60 10.14
N ASP A 217 -3.25 -7.27 11.21
CA ASP A 217 -3.54 -8.69 11.47
C ASP A 217 -5.04 -8.91 11.60
N GLY A 218 -5.69 -8.11 12.46
CA GLY A 218 -7.13 -8.16 12.62
C GLY A 218 -7.87 -7.80 11.33
N ILE A 219 -7.35 -6.87 10.53
CA ILE A 219 -7.98 -6.49 9.25
C ILE A 219 -7.88 -7.64 8.24
N LEU A 220 -6.70 -8.28 8.13
CA LEU A 220 -6.46 -9.41 7.24
C LEU A 220 -7.28 -10.64 7.66
N ASP A 221 -7.35 -10.95 8.95
CA ASP A 221 -8.20 -12.03 9.47
C ASP A 221 -9.68 -11.80 9.12
N ASN A 222 -10.15 -10.55 9.22
CA ASN A 222 -11.50 -10.18 8.81
C ASN A 222 -11.70 -10.29 7.28
N LEU A 223 -10.70 -9.96 6.47
CA LEU A 223 -10.74 -10.13 5.02
C LEU A 223 -10.80 -11.62 4.65
N VAL A 224 -9.99 -12.47 5.30
CA VAL A 224 -10.03 -13.93 5.14
C VAL A 224 -11.39 -14.48 5.56
N GLY A 225 -11.90 -14.08 6.72
CA GLY A 225 -13.21 -14.51 7.23
C GLY A 225 -14.39 -14.10 6.35
N SER A 226 -14.20 -13.10 5.48
CA SER A 226 -15.19 -12.67 4.49
C SER A 226 -14.90 -13.17 3.07
N LEU A 227 -13.94 -14.08 2.87
CA LEU A 227 -13.65 -14.68 1.55
C LEU A 227 -14.89 -15.34 0.94
N ASP A 228 -15.75 -15.91 1.78
CA ASP A 228 -17.07 -16.40 1.42
C ASP A 228 -18.02 -15.22 1.14
N LEU A 229 -18.00 -14.74 -0.10
CA LEU A 229 -18.90 -13.69 -0.53
C LEU A 229 -20.37 -14.18 -0.50
N PRO A 230 -21.36 -13.32 -0.18
CA PRO A 230 -22.75 -13.74 -0.03
C PRO A 230 -23.31 -14.40 -1.30
N LYS A 231 -24.01 -15.54 -1.19
CA LYS A 231 -24.56 -16.25 -2.36
C LYS A 231 -25.48 -15.35 -3.19
N VAL A 232 -25.21 -15.19 -4.49
CA VAL A 232 -26.17 -14.56 -5.42
C VAL A 232 -27.38 -15.47 -5.51
N LYS A 233 -28.51 -15.05 -4.93
CA LYS A 233 -29.78 -15.69 -5.27
C LYS A 233 -30.26 -15.11 -6.60
N LYS A 234 -29.86 -15.74 -7.71
CA LYS A 234 -30.54 -15.77 -9.04
C LYS A 234 -30.02 -14.87 -10.19
N SER A 235 -28.83 -14.26 -10.13
CA SER A 235 -28.25 -13.55 -11.31
C SER A 235 -27.04 -14.29 -11.92
N PRO A 236 -27.11 -14.75 -13.19
CA PRO A 236 -25.96 -15.28 -13.92
C PRO A 236 -24.79 -14.30 -14.03
N LYS A 237 -25.07 -13.01 -14.27
CA LYS A 237 -24.07 -11.93 -14.30
C LYS A 237 -23.43 -11.75 -12.92
N GLY A 238 -24.24 -11.75 -11.86
CA GLY A 238 -23.74 -11.67 -10.48
C GLY A 238 -22.83 -12.85 -10.11
N LYS A 239 -23.09 -14.06 -10.65
CA LYS A 239 -22.19 -15.22 -10.45
C LYS A 239 -20.81 -15.00 -11.09
N VAL A 240 -20.77 -14.42 -12.29
CA VAL A 240 -19.49 -14.07 -12.96
C VAL A 240 -18.72 -13.06 -12.12
N LEU A 241 -19.38 -11.96 -11.71
CA LEU A 241 -18.74 -10.93 -10.89
C LEU A 241 -18.17 -11.50 -9.59
N MET A 242 -18.85 -12.45 -8.95
CA MET A 242 -18.38 -13.07 -7.70
C MET A 242 -17.13 -13.89 -7.86
N GLN A 243 -17.11 -14.68 -8.92
CA GLN A 243 -15.96 -15.52 -9.21
C GLN A 243 -14.73 -14.65 -9.48
N ALA A 244 -14.90 -13.55 -10.22
CA ALA A 244 -13.85 -12.56 -10.40
C ALA A 244 -13.43 -11.89 -9.09
N MET A 245 -14.38 -11.38 -8.30
CA MET A 245 -14.13 -10.74 -7.00
C MET A 245 -13.42 -11.67 -6.01
N TYR A 246 -13.71 -12.97 -6.04
CA TYR A 246 -12.99 -13.96 -5.24
C TYR A 246 -11.51 -14.00 -5.62
N GLY A 247 -11.17 -14.05 -6.91
CA GLY A 247 -9.78 -14.01 -7.38
C GLY A 247 -9.06 -12.71 -6.96
N VAL A 248 -9.72 -11.56 -7.13
CA VAL A 248 -9.19 -10.25 -6.67
C VAL A 248 -8.91 -10.27 -5.18
N LYS A 249 -9.84 -10.81 -4.40
CA LYS A 249 -9.72 -10.85 -2.94
C LYS A 249 -8.59 -11.78 -2.49
N VAL A 250 -8.45 -12.95 -3.13
CA VAL A 250 -7.33 -13.87 -2.87
C VAL A 250 -5.99 -13.19 -3.14
N GLN A 251 -5.83 -12.55 -4.30
CA GLN A 251 -4.62 -11.79 -4.62
C GLN A 251 -4.37 -10.67 -3.60
N THR A 252 -5.42 -9.94 -3.20
CA THR A 252 -5.34 -8.84 -2.23
C THR A 252 -4.84 -9.34 -0.88
N VAL A 253 -5.45 -10.39 -0.33
CA VAL A 253 -5.05 -10.95 0.96
C VAL A 253 -3.62 -11.45 0.89
N PHE A 254 -3.24 -12.16 -0.19
CA PHE A 254 -1.88 -12.62 -0.38
C PHE A 254 -0.86 -11.47 -0.35
N VAL A 255 -1.00 -10.47 -1.22
CA VAL A 255 -0.07 -9.32 -1.31
C VAL A 255 -0.01 -8.57 0.03
N CYS A 256 -1.16 -8.23 0.60
CA CYS A 256 -1.22 -7.49 1.85
C CYS A 256 -0.63 -8.29 3.03
N SER A 257 -0.81 -9.62 3.07
CA SER A 257 -0.24 -10.48 4.11
C SER A 257 1.29 -10.55 4.04
N VAL A 258 1.86 -10.67 2.83
CA VAL A 258 3.31 -10.65 2.60
C VAL A 258 3.90 -9.31 3.04
N PHE A 259 3.23 -8.20 2.72
CA PHE A 259 3.70 -6.87 3.08
C PHE A 259 3.59 -6.61 4.58
N ALA A 260 2.46 -6.98 5.19
CA ALA A 260 2.28 -6.87 6.63
C ALA A 260 3.33 -7.71 7.38
N ALA A 261 3.60 -8.93 6.93
CA ALA A 261 4.67 -9.77 7.48
C ALA A 261 6.02 -9.06 7.38
N ALA A 262 6.38 -8.56 6.18
CA ALA A 262 7.64 -7.88 5.93
C ALA A 262 7.83 -6.63 6.81
N PHE A 263 6.84 -5.75 6.86
CA PHE A 263 6.89 -4.51 7.63
C PHE A 263 6.83 -4.72 9.15
N SER A 264 6.15 -5.76 9.61
CA SER A 264 6.06 -6.05 11.05
C SER A 264 7.25 -6.83 11.60
N GLY A 265 8.06 -7.40 10.72
CA GLY A 265 9.12 -8.32 11.10
C GLY A 265 8.58 -9.65 11.68
N SER A 266 7.40 -10.11 11.26
CA SER A 266 6.74 -11.29 11.86
C SER A 266 6.00 -12.15 10.83
N THR A 267 6.28 -13.46 10.85
CA THR A 267 5.55 -14.47 10.05
C THR A 267 4.13 -14.71 10.50
N LYS A 268 3.74 -14.27 11.71
CA LYS A 268 2.36 -14.46 12.22
C LYS A 268 1.27 -13.90 11.29
N LYS A 269 1.65 -12.95 10.43
CA LYS A 269 0.78 -12.23 9.51
C LYS A 269 0.74 -12.82 8.12
N LEU A 270 1.62 -13.78 7.86
CA LEU A 270 1.70 -14.46 6.58
C LEU A 270 0.57 -15.49 6.51
N ILE A 271 -0.28 -15.37 5.51
CA ILE A 271 -1.49 -16.16 5.38
C ILE A 271 -1.30 -17.17 4.24
N ASP A 272 -1.59 -18.43 4.53
CA ASP A 272 -1.64 -19.50 3.55
C ASP A 272 -3.11 -19.74 3.16
N LEU A 273 -3.47 -19.31 1.95
CA LEU A 273 -4.81 -19.51 1.40
C LEU A 273 -4.89 -20.87 0.69
N ASP A 274 -5.93 -21.63 1.01
CA ASP A 274 -6.29 -22.85 0.28
C ASP A 274 -7.33 -22.50 -0.79
N VAL A 275 -6.92 -22.60 -2.05
CA VAL A 275 -7.70 -22.22 -3.22
C VAL A 275 -8.00 -23.47 -4.04
N ALA A 276 -9.27 -23.67 -4.38
CA ALA A 276 -9.68 -24.83 -5.16
C ALA A 276 -9.12 -24.77 -6.60
N GLU A 277 -8.59 -25.88 -7.10
CA GLU A 277 -8.04 -26.02 -8.47
C GLU A 277 -9.08 -25.91 -9.60
N ILE A 278 -10.35 -25.64 -9.25
CA ILE A 278 -11.41 -25.40 -10.23
C ILE A 278 -11.25 -24.08 -10.99
N TYR A 279 -10.47 -23.14 -10.44
CA TYR A 279 -10.23 -21.83 -11.05
C TYR A 279 -9.01 -21.87 -11.96
N THR A 280 -9.11 -21.27 -13.14
CA THR A 280 -8.05 -21.35 -14.16
C THR A 280 -6.75 -20.65 -13.75
N TRP A 281 -6.81 -19.65 -12.87
CA TRP A 281 -5.66 -18.94 -12.30
C TRP A 281 -5.07 -19.58 -11.03
N ALA A 282 -5.72 -20.61 -10.47
CA ALA A 282 -5.30 -21.24 -9.22
C ALA A 282 -3.90 -21.87 -9.28
N PRO A 283 -3.49 -22.57 -10.37
CA PRO A 283 -2.15 -23.16 -10.44
C PRO A 283 -1.03 -22.11 -10.33
N GLU A 284 -1.17 -20.97 -11.01
CA GLU A 284 -0.23 -19.85 -10.93
C GLU A 284 -0.22 -19.24 -9.51
N PHE A 285 -1.39 -19.08 -8.89
CA PHE A 285 -1.49 -18.58 -7.53
C PHE A 285 -0.83 -19.50 -6.51
N ILE A 286 -1.15 -20.80 -6.53
CA ILE A 286 -0.61 -21.79 -5.58
C ILE A 286 0.91 -21.83 -5.69
N SER A 287 1.44 -21.82 -6.92
CA SER A 287 2.87 -21.78 -7.16
C SER A 287 3.52 -20.52 -6.59
N LEU A 288 2.88 -19.35 -6.77
CA LEU A 288 3.35 -18.06 -6.24
C LEU A 288 3.35 -18.03 -4.73
N GLN A 289 2.23 -18.41 -4.11
CA GLN A 289 2.08 -18.42 -2.67
C GLN A 289 3.12 -19.32 -2.04
N ASN A 290 3.29 -20.55 -2.53
CA ASN A 290 4.25 -21.49 -1.95
C ASN A 290 5.68 -20.96 -2.04
N LEU A 291 6.09 -20.47 -3.21
CA LEU A 291 7.44 -19.94 -3.41
C LEU A 291 7.72 -18.72 -2.52
N VAL A 292 6.81 -17.74 -2.52
CA VAL A 292 7.00 -16.48 -1.78
C VAL A 292 6.88 -16.73 -0.28
N ASN A 293 5.86 -17.45 0.18
CA ASN A 293 5.67 -17.67 1.62
C ASN A 293 6.78 -18.51 2.22
N GLU A 294 7.31 -19.50 1.48
CA GLU A 294 8.45 -20.29 1.93
C GLU A 294 9.72 -19.43 2.06
N GLU A 295 10.06 -18.65 1.04
CA GLU A 295 11.22 -17.74 1.12
C GLU A 295 11.06 -16.72 2.26
N VAL A 296 9.86 -16.15 2.43
CA VAL A 296 9.57 -15.23 3.54
C VAL A 296 9.83 -15.92 4.89
N ARG A 297 9.36 -17.16 5.08
CA ARG A 297 9.60 -17.94 6.30
C ARG A 297 11.08 -18.27 6.52
N VAL A 298 11.80 -18.64 5.46
CA VAL A 298 13.25 -18.89 5.50
C VAL A 298 14.00 -17.63 5.96
N ARG A 299 13.67 -16.47 5.39
CA ARG A 299 14.30 -15.20 5.80
C ARG A 299 13.99 -14.79 7.22
N PHE A 300 12.79 -15.02 7.71
CA PHE A 300 12.49 -14.75 9.12
C PHE A 300 13.26 -15.67 10.09
N SER A 301 13.67 -16.85 9.63
CA SER A 301 14.43 -17.82 10.43
C SER A 301 15.93 -17.56 10.42
N SER A 302 16.43 -16.71 9.52
CA SER A 302 17.87 -16.44 9.34
C SER A 302 18.48 -15.51 10.41
N GLY A 303 17.65 -14.89 11.26
CA GLY A 303 18.11 -13.93 12.27
C GLY A 303 18.59 -12.59 11.69
N GLN A 304 18.27 -12.31 10.42
CA GLN A 304 18.58 -11.04 9.75
C GLN A 304 17.93 -9.83 10.45
N PHE A 305 18.60 -8.67 10.33
CA PHE A 305 18.14 -7.38 10.88
C PHE A 305 16.75 -6.97 10.34
N THR A 306 16.49 -7.31 9.09
CA THR A 306 15.25 -7.01 8.36
C THR A 306 15.11 -8.00 7.22
N VAL A 307 13.88 -8.20 6.75
CA VAL A 307 13.60 -9.06 5.59
C VAL A 307 13.55 -8.29 4.26
N LEU A 308 13.53 -6.95 4.33
CA LEU A 308 13.59 -6.07 3.15
C LEU A 308 15.02 -5.97 2.63
N LYS A 309 15.23 -6.34 1.37
CA LYS A 309 16.58 -6.44 0.79
C LYS A 309 17.37 -5.13 0.82
N GLU A 310 16.71 -4.02 0.50
CA GLU A 310 17.36 -2.72 0.46
C GLU A 310 17.80 -2.27 1.86
N LEU A 311 17.01 -2.56 2.90
CA LEU A 311 17.39 -2.27 4.29
C LEU A 311 18.49 -3.21 4.79
N GLU A 312 18.49 -4.48 4.37
CA GLU A 312 19.57 -5.44 4.67
C GLU A 312 20.90 -4.98 4.07
N ALA A 313 20.89 -4.48 2.83
CA ALA A 313 22.06 -3.91 2.17
C ALA A 313 22.58 -2.67 2.90
N VAL A 314 21.70 -1.78 3.36
CA VAL A 314 22.08 -0.63 4.18
C VAL A 314 22.67 -1.08 5.52
N ASP A 315 22.02 -1.99 6.25
CA ASP A 315 22.54 -2.50 7.54
C ASP A 315 23.93 -3.13 7.39
N SER A 316 24.15 -3.88 6.31
CA SER A 316 25.45 -4.47 5.98
C SER A 316 26.51 -3.38 5.74
N ALA A 317 26.19 -2.37 4.92
CA ALA A 317 27.10 -1.25 4.67
C ALA A 317 27.39 -0.43 5.94
N VAL A 318 26.39 -0.22 6.81
CA VAL A 318 26.57 0.48 8.09
C VAL A 318 27.47 -0.33 9.02
N LYS A 319 27.31 -1.66 9.08
CA LYS A 319 28.17 -2.55 9.91
C LYS A 319 29.63 -2.53 9.46
N GLU A 320 29.88 -2.51 8.15
CA GLU A 320 31.23 -2.40 7.59
C GLU A 320 31.85 -1.03 7.86
N LEU A 321 31.03 0.03 7.81
CA LEU A 321 31.49 1.40 8.00
C LEU A 321 31.80 1.73 9.47
N TYR A 322 31.01 1.22 10.42
CA TYR A 322 31.09 1.57 11.84
C TYR A 322 32.51 1.48 12.46
N PRO A 323 33.29 0.39 12.26
CA PRO A 323 34.64 0.28 12.83
C PRO A 323 35.69 1.17 12.15
N ILE A 324 35.39 1.72 10.96
CA ILE A 324 36.32 2.52 10.16
C ILE A 324 36.18 4.02 10.48
N ILE A 325 35.04 4.43 11.05
CA ILE A 325 34.85 5.84 11.42
C ILE A 325 35.85 6.21 12.53
N PRO A 326 36.74 7.19 12.31
CA PRO A 326 37.77 7.55 13.29
C PRO A 326 37.13 7.93 14.62
N ASP A 327 37.62 7.32 15.71
CA ASP A 327 37.22 7.70 17.05
C ASP A 327 37.77 9.09 17.37
N VAL A 328 36.99 9.89 18.09
CA VAL A 328 37.42 11.21 18.58
C VAL A 328 38.55 11.06 19.61
N VAL A 329 38.68 9.89 20.22
CA VAL A 329 39.56 9.63 21.37
C VAL A 329 40.98 9.21 20.96
N ASP A 330 41.18 8.53 19.83
CA ASP A 330 42.51 8.11 19.35
C ASP A 330 42.66 8.41 17.85
N PRO A 331 43.42 9.46 17.48
CA PRO A 331 43.67 9.80 16.08
C PRO A 331 44.76 8.88 15.52
N ILE A 332 44.44 7.61 15.36
CA ILE A 332 45.15 6.82 14.35
C ILE A 332 44.65 7.36 13.02
N GLU A 333 45.54 7.84 12.16
CA GLU A 333 45.28 8.27 10.78
C GLU A 333 44.71 7.08 9.97
N THR A 334 43.48 6.69 10.28
CA THR A 334 42.71 5.73 9.52
C THR A 334 41.97 6.58 8.50
N GLU A 335 42.57 6.71 7.33
CA GLU A 335 41.93 7.33 6.18
C GLU A 335 40.59 6.62 5.97
N LEU A 336 39.49 7.37 6.04
CA LEU A 336 38.16 6.83 5.79
C LEU A 336 38.17 6.13 4.44
N ASP A 337 37.81 4.85 4.43
CA ASP A 337 37.67 4.12 3.18
C ASP A 337 36.49 4.69 2.38
N LEU A 338 36.80 5.58 1.44
CA LEU A 338 35.84 6.21 0.54
C LEU A 338 34.98 5.16 -0.17
N LYS A 339 35.52 3.98 -0.43
CA LYS A 339 34.78 2.87 -1.05
C LYS A 339 33.62 2.40 -0.17
N THR A 340 33.79 2.35 1.14
CA THR A 340 32.74 1.93 2.09
C THR A 340 31.67 3.01 2.25
N VAL A 341 32.06 4.29 2.26
CA VAL A 341 31.12 5.43 2.24
C VAL A 341 30.29 5.44 0.95
N GLU A 342 30.92 5.20 -0.20
CA GLU A 342 30.22 5.06 -1.48
C GLU A 342 29.25 3.86 -1.51
N GLN A 343 29.61 2.74 -0.88
CA GLN A 343 28.72 1.58 -0.77
C GLN A 343 27.46 1.93 0.03
N LEU A 344 27.60 2.59 1.18
CA LEU A 344 26.46 3.10 1.94
C LEU A 344 25.64 4.09 1.12
N GLY A 345 26.28 4.97 0.36
CA GLY A 345 25.63 5.92 -0.55
C GLY A 345 24.73 5.21 -1.57
N ARG A 346 25.28 4.22 -2.30
CA ARG A 346 24.52 3.43 -3.28
C ARG A 346 23.38 2.64 -2.64
N ALA A 347 23.59 2.06 -1.45
CA ALA A 347 22.54 1.33 -0.74
C ALA A 347 21.40 2.27 -0.28
N THR A 348 21.74 3.45 0.20
CA THR A 348 20.80 4.50 0.65
C THR A 348 19.99 5.04 -0.53
N GLU A 349 20.62 5.27 -1.68
CA GLU A 349 19.94 5.71 -2.91
C GLU A 349 18.94 4.66 -3.39
N LYS A 350 19.35 3.39 -3.49
CA LYS A 350 18.45 2.28 -3.85
C LYS A 350 17.27 2.13 -2.89
N LEU A 351 17.50 2.29 -1.58
CA LEU A 351 16.44 2.30 -0.58
C LEU A 351 15.46 3.46 -0.86
N SER A 352 15.97 4.67 -1.09
CA SER A 352 15.15 5.85 -1.38
C SER A 352 14.29 5.68 -2.64
N GLU A 353 14.89 5.21 -3.73
CA GLU A 353 14.19 4.95 -5.01
C GLU A 353 13.13 3.87 -4.84
N GLY A 354 13.46 2.76 -4.17
CA GLY A 354 12.53 1.68 -3.89
C GLY A 354 11.34 2.13 -3.04
N LEU A 355 11.58 2.96 -2.01
CA LEU A 355 10.53 3.51 -1.16
C LEU A 355 9.59 4.44 -1.93
N ASP A 356 10.12 5.30 -2.81
CA ASP A 356 9.31 6.18 -3.66
C ASP A 356 8.44 5.39 -4.65
N LEU A 357 9.02 4.37 -5.31
CA LEU A 357 8.28 3.49 -6.21
C LEU A 357 7.16 2.74 -5.49
N LEU A 358 7.45 2.18 -4.32
CA LEU A 358 6.45 1.46 -3.54
C LEU A 358 5.36 2.41 -2.99
N ALA A 359 5.73 3.62 -2.56
CA ALA A 359 4.78 4.63 -2.11
C ALA A 359 3.80 5.02 -3.22
N LYS A 360 4.30 5.23 -4.45
CA LYS A 360 3.45 5.45 -5.63
C LYS A 360 2.54 4.26 -5.93
N GLY A 361 3.02 3.03 -5.76
CA GLY A 361 2.21 1.82 -5.91
C GLY A 361 1.08 1.73 -4.87
N VAL A 362 1.37 2.05 -3.60
CA VAL A 362 0.37 2.06 -2.52
C VAL A 362 -0.65 3.18 -2.71
N ASP A 363 -0.21 4.39 -3.08
CA ASP A 363 -1.13 5.50 -3.39
C ASP A 363 -2.00 5.18 -4.61
N GLY A 364 -1.43 4.65 -5.69
CA GLY A 364 -2.18 4.21 -6.86
C GLY A 364 -3.28 3.21 -6.50
N PHE A 365 -2.97 2.21 -5.66
CA PHE A 365 -3.96 1.26 -5.17
C PHE A 365 -5.04 1.93 -4.30
N PHE A 366 -4.64 2.82 -3.39
CA PHE A 366 -5.57 3.61 -2.58
C PHE A 366 -6.57 4.39 -3.44
N GLN A 367 -6.10 5.06 -4.50
CA GLN A 367 -6.96 5.79 -5.43
C GLN A 367 -7.92 4.87 -6.20
N VAL A 368 -7.47 3.68 -6.61
CA VAL A 368 -8.34 2.67 -7.25
C VAL A 368 -9.47 2.24 -6.32
N VAL A 369 -9.15 1.88 -5.07
CA VAL A 369 -10.15 1.47 -4.08
C VAL A 369 -11.12 2.61 -3.76
N LEU A 370 -10.60 3.82 -3.52
CA LEU A 370 -11.40 5.00 -3.20
C LEU A 370 -12.34 5.37 -4.36
N SER A 371 -11.82 5.44 -5.58
CA SER A 371 -12.64 5.76 -6.75
C SER A 371 -13.70 4.70 -7.04
N GLY A 372 -13.41 3.41 -6.84
CA GLY A 372 -14.40 2.34 -6.93
C GLY A 372 -15.51 2.49 -5.89
N ARG A 373 -15.16 2.81 -4.64
CA ARG A 373 -16.12 3.10 -3.58
C ARG A 373 -16.99 4.31 -3.90
N ASP A 374 -16.40 5.42 -4.31
CA ASP A 374 -17.12 6.65 -4.63
C ASP A 374 -18.05 6.47 -5.83
N ALA A 375 -17.61 5.73 -6.85
CA ALA A 375 -18.46 5.37 -7.98
C ALA A 375 -19.68 4.56 -7.54
N LEU A 376 -19.51 3.57 -6.65
CA LEU A 376 -20.62 2.79 -6.11
C LEU A 376 -21.61 3.70 -5.35
N LEU A 377 -21.11 4.52 -4.44
CA LEU A 377 -21.94 5.44 -3.63
C LEU A 377 -22.68 6.46 -4.50
N SER A 378 -22.03 6.98 -5.55
CA SER A 378 -22.67 7.90 -6.48
C SER A 378 -23.81 7.24 -7.24
N ASN A 379 -23.64 5.99 -7.71
CA ASN A 379 -24.69 5.25 -8.41
C ASN A 379 -25.90 4.98 -7.50
N LEU A 380 -25.68 4.67 -6.22
CA LEU A 380 -26.76 4.45 -5.25
C LEU A 380 -27.59 5.72 -5.00
N ARG A 381 -26.93 6.89 -4.95
CA ARG A 381 -27.62 8.18 -4.79
C ARG A 381 -28.46 8.54 -6.03
N SER A 382 -27.94 8.29 -7.23
CA SER A 382 -28.66 8.54 -8.49
C SER A 382 -29.87 7.60 -8.69
N GLY A 383 -29.81 6.37 -8.16
CA GLY A 383 -30.95 5.45 -8.16
C GLY A 383 -32.13 5.92 -7.30
N GLY A 384 -31.86 6.61 -6.18
CA GLY A 384 -32.88 7.13 -5.27
C GLY A 384 -33.77 8.23 -5.87
N THR A 385 -33.25 9.03 -6.81
CA THR A 385 -34.00 10.13 -7.45
C THR A 385 -35.09 9.68 -8.43
N LEU A 386 -35.08 8.43 -8.89
CA LEU A 386 -36.10 7.91 -9.83
C LEU A 386 -37.36 7.39 -9.13
N TYR A 387 -37.25 6.94 -7.87
CA TYR A 387 -38.39 6.41 -7.12
C TYR A 387 -39.29 7.49 -6.50
N ASP A 388 -38.77 8.71 -6.28
CA ASP A 388 -39.53 9.78 -5.63
C ASP A 388 -40.44 10.58 -6.58
N ARG A 389 -40.38 10.32 -7.89
CA ARG A 389 -41.20 11.04 -8.90
C ARG A 389 -42.49 10.32 -9.32
N GLY A 390 -42.75 9.14 -8.77
CA GLY A 390 -43.84 8.25 -9.22
C GLY A 390 -45.16 8.34 -8.43
N SER A 391 -45.23 9.07 -7.32
CA SER A 391 -46.42 9.09 -6.45
C SER A 391 -47.10 10.47 -6.37
N GLY A 392 -47.46 11.02 -7.54
CA GLY A 392 -48.36 12.18 -7.66
C GLY A 392 -49.68 11.75 -8.30
N GLY A 393 -50.56 11.12 -7.51
CA GLY A 393 -51.87 10.66 -7.97
C GLY A 393 -52.84 11.83 -8.27
N ASN A 394 -53.43 11.79 -9.47
CA ASN A 394 -54.54 12.60 -9.93
C ASN A 394 -55.69 12.68 -8.91
N ILE A 395 -56.15 13.90 -8.59
CA ILE A 395 -57.53 14.14 -8.13
C ILE A 395 -58.31 14.69 -9.31
N GLY A 396 -59.26 13.88 -9.78
CA GLY A 396 -60.11 14.14 -10.93
C GLY A 396 -61.09 15.28 -10.72
N VAL A 397 -61.25 16.08 -11.77
CA VAL A 397 -62.39 16.98 -11.95
C VAL A 397 -63.55 16.11 -12.45
N GLN A 398 -64.61 15.99 -11.64
CA GLN A 398 -65.88 15.43 -12.06
C GLN A 398 -66.90 16.56 -12.13
N ALA A 399 -67.29 16.90 -13.36
CA ALA A 399 -68.40 17.78 -13.66
C ALA A 399 -69.73 17.06 -13.36
N VAL A 400 -70.67 17.76 -12.72
CA VAL A 400 -72.10 17.42 -12.74
C VAL A 400 -72.88 18.73 -12.92
N ASN A 401 -73.87 18.65 -13.83
CA ASN A 401 -74.80 19.69 -14.27
C ASN A 401 -75.46 20.51 -13.16
#